data_AF-A0A7C4VJB2-F1
#
_entry.id   AF-A0A7C4VJB2-F1
#
_cell.length_a   1.000
_cell.length_b   1.000
_cell.length_c   1.000
_cell.angle_alpha   90.00
_cell.angle_beta   90.00
_cell.angle_gamma   90.00
#
_symmetry.space_group_name_H-M   'P 1'
#
loop_
_entity.id
_entity.type
_entity.pdbx_description
1 polymer ?
#
loop_
_entity_poly.entity_id
_entity_poly.type
_entity_poly.pdbx_seq_one_letter_code
_entity_poly.pdbx_strand_id
1 'polypeptide(L)'
;MPETASLLAGVVEHQACTVVVSVQGVNSFLLLALKTSCLQASRISYATKTMMKPVYMIYYPRAFCAGEPPVTTSHEQEPWMLFQDLILKLHDYWGGYGCVITEPYDTEVGAGTFYPTTFLKALGPEPWKTAYVAPSRRPQDGRYGENPYRFQYYFQYQVILKPSPADVQDLYLDSLRAIGIRVEDHDVRFVEDNWESPTLGAWGLGWEVWLDGMEITQFTYFQQVGGVDVNPVSVELTYGLERIALYLQNKKHTYDVEYAPGVT
;
A
#
# COMPACT_ATOMS: atom_id res chain seq x y z
N MET A 1 19.02 -58.01 44.92
CA MET A 1 18.50 -58.39 43.59
C MET A 1 17.49 -57.34 43.15
N PRO A 2 17.48 -56.88 41.89
CA PRO A 2 18.56 -56.79 40.89
C PRO A 2 18.75 -55.33 40.40
N GLU A 3 20.00 -54.95 40.08
CA GLU A 3 20.48 -54.60 38.73
C GLU A 3 20.38 -53.12 38.33
N THR A 4 21.56 -52.49 38.29
CA THR A 4 21.87 -51.39 37.39
C THR A 4 21.96 -51.89 35.95
N ALA A 5 21.16 -51.33 35.06
CA ALA A 5 21.38 -51.38 33.60
C ALA A 5 20.98 -50.02 32.99
N SER A 6 21.89 -49.45 32.20
CA SER A 6 21.69 -48.23 31.43
C SER A 6 20.74 -48.48 30.24
N LEU A 7 19.88 -47.53 29.91
CA LEU A 7 19.37 -47.38 28.54
C LEU A 7 19.17 -45.90 28.19
N LEU A 8 19.74 -45.53 27.04
CA LEU A 8 19.55 -44.27 26.33
C LEU A 8 18.07 -44.06 26.00
N ALA A 9 17.56 -42.84 26.21
CA ALA A 9 16.36 -42.36 25.54
C ALA A 9 16.51 -40.85 25.32
N GLY A 10 16.43 -40.45 24.05
CA GLY A 10 16.75 -39.11 23.57
C GLY A 10 15.82 -38.03 24.08
N VAL A 11 16.37 -36.82 24.19
CA VAL A 11 15.57 -35.61 24.34
C VAL A 11 14.92 -35.32 22.99
N VAL A 12 13.65 -35.69 22.84
CA VAL A 12 12.76 -35.03 21.88
C VAL A 12 12.31 -33.75 22.57
N GLU A 13 12.82 -32.60 22.11
CA GLU A 13 12.35 -31.30 22.54
C GLU A 13 10.88 -31.12 22.14
N HIS A 14 9.97 -31.22 23.11
CA HIS A 14 8.60 -30.76 22.93
C HIS A 14 8.41 -29.39 23.60
N GLN A 15 8.07 -28.42 22.77
CA GLN A 15 7.85 -27.00 23.05
C GLN A 15 6.96 -26.77 24.29
N ALA A 16 7.44 -25.95 25.23
CA ALA A 16 6.66 -25.51 26.38
C ALA A 16 5.77 -24.29 26.03
N CYS A 17 4.51 -24.31 26.46
CA CYS A 17 3.62 -23.14 26.37
C CYS A 17 3.68 -22.36 27.69
N THR A 18 3.90 -21.04 27.63
CA THR A 18 3.86 -20.14 28.80
C THR A 18 2.52 -19.43 28.83
N VAL A 19 1.78 -19.54 29.93
CA VAL A 19 0.50 -18.85 30.13
C VAL A 19 0.72 -17.70 31.12
N VAL A 20 0.32 -16.48 30.76
CA VAL A 20 0.38 -15.30 31.63
C VAL A 20 -1.05 -14.97 32.06
N VAL A 21 -1.30 -14.95 33.37
CA VAL A 21 -2.60 -14.56 33.93
C VAL A 21 -2.47 -13.19 34.58
N SER A 22 -3.23 -12.21 34.10
CA SER A 22 -3.36 -10.89 34.71
C SER A 22 -4.61 -10.85 35.58
N VAL A 23 -4.45 -10.57 36.88
CA VAL A 23 -5.57 -10.38 37.80
C VAL A 23 -5.69 -8.88 38.10
N GLN A 24 -6.74 -8.23 37.59
CA GLN A 24 -7.00 -6.82 37.91
C GLN A 24 -7.48 -6.67 39.36
N GLY A 25 -6.73 -5.91 40.16
CA GLY A 25 -7.16 -5.50 41.52
C GLY A 25 -6.10 -5.58 42.62
N VAL A 26 -4.87 -6.03 42.34
CA VAL A 26 -3.77 -6.04 43.32
C VAL A 26 -2.49 -5.53 42.65
N ASN A 27 -1.78 -4.59 43.27
CA ASN A 27 -0.53 -3.98 42.79
C ASN A 27 0.67 -4.96 42.83
N SER A 28 0.50 -6.19 42.35
CA SER A 28 1.56 -7.20 42.30
C SER A 28 1.27 -8.21 41.20
N PHE A 29 2.14 -8.27 40.19
CA PHE A 29 2.14 -9.34 39.19
C PHE A 29 2.69 -10.61 39.81
N LEU A 30 1.88 -11.67 39.89
CA LEU A 30 2.34 -12.99 40.28
C LEU A 30 2.52 -13.85 39.02
N LEU A 31 3.76 -14.17 38.66
CA LEU A 31 4.05 -15.09 37.57
C LEU A 31 3.94 -16.54 38.10
N LEU A 32 2.90 -17.27 37.70
CA LEU A 32 2.81 -18.70 37.95
C LEU A 32 3.06 -19.45 36.64
N ALA A 33 4.21 -20.13 36.53
CA ALA A 33 4.50 -21.03 35.41
C ALA A 33 3.89 -22.41 35.70
N LEU A 34 2.80 -22.76 35.03
CA LEU A 34 2.25 -24.11 35.04
C LEU A 34 2.66 -24.84 33.75
N LYS A 35 3.32 -26.00 33.91
CA LYS A 35 3.58 -26.93 32.82
C LYS A 35 2.33 -27.79 32.61
N THR A 36 1.64 -27.63 31.48
CA THR A 36 0.63 -28.60 31.05
C THR A 36 0.90 -29.04 29.61
N SER A 37 0.98 -30.36 29.44
CA SER A 37 1.03 -31.03 28.15
C SER A 37 -0.35 -31.01 27.49
N CYS A 38 -0.34 -30.91 26.17
CA CYS A 38 -1.49 -30.69 25.30
C CYS A 38 -2.71 -31.61 25.58
N LEU A 39 -3.91 -31.02 25.38
CA LEU A 39 -5.24 -31.66 25.26
C LEU A 39 -5.93 -32.19 26.52
N GLN A 40 -6.67 -31.30 27.21
CA GLN A 40 -8.07 -31.51 27.59
C GLN A 40 -8.64 -30.22 28.21
N ALA A 41 -9.81 -29.79 27.74
CA ALA A 41 -10.56 -28.70 28.36
C ALA A 41 -10.87 -29.08 29.81
N SER A 42 -10.17 -28.48 30.76
CA SER A 42 -10.41 -28.65 32.18
C SER A 42 -10.62 -27.28 32.80
N ARG A 43 -11.78 -27.11 33.44
CA ARG A 43 -12.06 -25.95 34.28
C ARG A 43 -11.06 -25.95 35.44
N ILE A 44 -10.27 -24.91 35.55
CA ILE A 44 -9.43 -24.71 36.74
C ILE A 44 -10.18 -23.76 37.68
N SER A 45 -10.69 -24.30 38.78
CA SER A 45 -11.24 -23.51 39.89
C SER A 45 -10.15 -23.28 40.93
N TYR A 46 -9.84 -22.02 41.23
CA TYR A 46 -9.03 -21.67 42.40
C TYR A 46 -9.93 -21.09 43.50
N ALA A 47 -9.68 -21.51 44.74
CA ALA A 47 -10.35 -20.99 45.91
C ALA A 47 -9.45 -19.95 46.60
N THR A 48 -9.82 -18.67 46.50
CA THR A 48 -9.39 -17.65 47.46
C THR A 48 -10.57 -17.26 48.31
N LYS A 49 -10.40 -17.27 49.64
CA LYS A 49 -11.39 -16.69 50.56
C LYS A 49 -11.60 -15.23 50.15
N THR A 50 -12.75 -14.97 49.54
CA THR A 50 -13.54 -13.71 49.45
C THR A 50 -14.00 -13.49 48.00
N MET A 51 -15.32 -13.55 47.81
CA MET A 51 -16.13 -13.19 46.62
C MET A 51 -15.73 -13.74 45.23
N MET A 52 -16.57 -14.63 44.70
CA MET A 52 -16.57 -15.04 43.29
C MET A 52 -17.01 -13.89 42.38
N LYS A 53 -16.13 -13.46 41.46
CA LYS A 53 -16.52 -12.85 40.19
C LYS A 53 -15.99 -13.73 39.05
N PRO A 54 -16.75 -13.92 37.96
CA PRO A 54 -16.30 -14.71 36.83
C PRO A 54 -15.12 -14.00 36.16
N VAL A 55 -13.98 -14.69 36.05
CA VAL A 55 -12.84 -14.25 35.24
C VAL A 55 -13.05 -14.81 33.84
N TYR A 56 -13.22 -13.93 32.85
CA TYR A 56 -13.31 -14.32 31.45
C TYR A 56 -11.90 -14.52 30.91
N MET A 57 -11.63 -15.73 30.39
CA MET A 57 -10.35 -16.08 29.81
C MET A 57 -10.40 -15.78 28.31
N ILE A 58 -9.70 -14.72 27.89
CA ILE A 58 -9.57 -14.36 26.47
C ILE A 58 -8.43 -15.19 25.90
N TYR A 59 -8.76 -16.13 25.02
CA TYR A 59 -7.76 -16.84 24.22
C TYR A 59 -7.34 -15.97 23.04
N TYR A 60 -6.06 -15.61 22.99
CA TYR A 60 -5.45 -15.20 21.73
C TYR A 60 -5.03 -16.48 20.99
N PRO A 61 -5.53 -16.76 19.78
CA PRO A 61 -4.95 -17.81 18.97
C PRO A 61 -3.50 -17.43 18.67
N ARG A 62 -2.55 -18.25 19.15
CA ARG A 62 -1.15 -18.10 18.76
C ARG A 62 -1.05 -18.44 17.28
N ALA A 63 -0.30 -17.60 16.58
CA ALA A 63 0.12 -17.73 15.20
C ALA A 63 0.30 -19.20 14.77
N PHE A 64 -0.21 -19.49 13.58
CA PHE A 64 0.06 -20.67 12.78
C PHE A 64 1.48 -21.19 13.06
N CYS A 65 1.58 -22.42 13.59
CA CYS A 65 2.86 -23.11 13.67
C CYS A 65 3.42 -23.20 12.25
N ALA A 66 4.46 -22.44 11.95
CA ALA A 66 5.24 -22.63 10.74
C ALA A 66 5.80 -24.06 10.81
N GLY A 67 5.24 -24.97 10.01
CA GLY A 67 6.00 -26.12 9.55
C GLY A 67 7.28 -25.62 8.89
N GLU A 68 8.34 -26.43 8.93
CA GLU A 68 9.57 -26.13 8.19
C GLU A 68 9.19 -25.67 6.77
N PRO A 69 9.75 -24.54 6.29
CA PRO A 69 9.43 -24.07 4.95
C PRO A 69 9.77 -25.20 3.98
N PRO A 70 8.94 -25.46 2.96
CA PRO A 70 9.27 -26.43 1.94
C PRO A 70 10.66 -26.07 1.40
N VAL A 71 11.54 -27.06 1.24
CA VAL A 71 12.83 -26.87 0.59
C VAL A 71 12.54 -26.38 -0.82
N THR A 72 12.70 -25.07 -1.04
CA THR A 72 12.45 -24.43 -2.32
C THR A 72 13.56 -24.86 -3.26
N THR A 73 13.19 -25.68 -4.25
CA THR A 73 14.04 -25.92 -5.41
C THR A 73 14.29 -24.59 -6.09
N SER A 74 15.56 -24.21 -6.15
CA SER A 74 16.12 -22.99 -6.73
C SER A 74 15.38 -22.48 -7.98
N HIS A 75 14.77 -21.31 -7.81
CA HIS A 75 14.28 -20.28 -8.75
C HIS A 75 12.88 -19.79 -8.37
N GLU A 76 12.66 -19.41 -7.11
CA GLU A 76 11.56 -18.49 -6.79
C GLU A 76 11.97 -17.12 -7.34
N GLN A 77 11.47 -16.78 -8.52
CA GLN A 77 11.37 -15.37 -8.90
C GLN A 77 10.60 -14.69 -7.78
N GLU A 78 11.18 -13.68 -7.15
CA GLU A 78 10.43 -12.78 -6.26
C GLU A 78 9.11 -12.45 -6.97
N PRO A 79 7.95 -12.68 -6.32
CA PRO A 79 6.68 -12.47 -6.97
C PRO A 79 6.64 -11.04 -7.50
N TRP A 80 6.31 -10.90 -8.79
CA TRP A 80 6.17 -9.58 -9.42
C TRP A 80 5.21 -8.71 -8.60
N MET A 81 5.44 -7.39 -8.63
CA MET A 81 4.60 -6.46 -7.88
C MET A 81 3.15 -6.54 -8.37
N LEU A 82 2.24 -6.93 -7.47
CA LEU A 82 0.81 -6.97 -7.77
C LEU A 82 0.24 -5.56 -7.84
N PHE A 83 -0.88 -5.38 -8.54
CA PHE A 83 -1.49 -4.06 -8.70
C PHE A 83 -1.88 -3.42 -7.34
N GLN A 84 -2.43 -4.22 -6.42
CA GLN A 84 -2.77 -3.71 -5.09
C GLN A 84 -1.51 -3.31 -4.29
N ASP A 85 -0.40 -4.03 -4.45
CA ASP A 85 0.84 -3.75 -3.73
C ASP A 85 1.51 -2.48 -4.26
N LEU A 86 1.41 -2.24 -5.58
CA LEU A 86 1.80 -0.98 -6.21
C LEU A 86 1.09 0.22 -5.56
N ILE A 87 -0.23 0.15 -5.40
CA ILE A 87 -1.03 1.20 -4.76
C ILE A 87 -0.59 1.41 -3.31
N LEU A 88 -0.48 0.33 -2.53
CA LEU A 88 -0.09 0.39 -1.13
C LEU A 88 1.31 0.98 -0.95
N LYS A 89 2.27 0.60 -1.79
CA LYS A 89 3.63 1.18 -1.76
C LYS A 89 3.65 2.66 -2.10
N LEU A 90 2.84 3.11 -3.05
CA LEU A 90 2.72 4.54 -3.34
C LEU A 90 2.10 5.30 -2.15
N HIS A 91 1.08 4.72 -1.50
CA HIS A 91 0.53 5.29 -0.26
C HIS A 91 1.57 5.37 0.85
N ASP A 92 2.35 4.32 1.08
CA ASP A 92 3.40 4.31 2.08
C ASP A 92 4.49 5.36 1.76
N TYR A 93 4.91 5.45 0.50
CA TYR A 93 5.91 6.42 0.07
C TYR A 93 5.45 7.86 0.27
N TRP A 94 4.31 8.22 -0.30
CA TRP A 94 3.80 9.60 -0.23
C TRP A 94 3.29 9.96 1.17
N GLY A 95 2.71 9.00 1.89
CA GLY A 95 2.37 9.15 3.31
C GLY A 95 3.60 9.40 4.17
N GLY A 96 4.71 8.67 3.91
CA GLY A 96 6.01 8.89 4.54
C GLY A 96 6.62 10.26 4.22
N TYR A 97 6.35 10.81 3.02
CA TYR A 97 6.73 12.18 2.65
C TYR A 97 5.86 13.26 3.33
N GLY A 98 4.78 12.87 4.01
CA GLY A 98 3.87 13.75 4.72
C GLY A 98 2.66 14.20 3.92
N CYS A 99 2.30 13.48 2.85
CA CYS A 99 1.02 13.67 2.18
C CYS A 99 -0.13 13.11 3.02
N VAL A 100 -1.26 13.81 3.03
CA VAL A 100 -2.52 13.24 3.49
C VAL A 100 -2.96 12.18 2.48
N ILE A 101 -3.11 10.94 2.93
CA ILE A 101 -3.70 9.87 2.10
C ILE A 101 -5.21 10.03 2.13
N THR A 102 -5.82 10.33 0.98
CA THR A 102 -7.27 10.51 0.86
C THR A 102 -7.91 9.38 0.08
N GLU A 103 -9.18 9.14 0.35
CA GLU A 103 -9.97 8.15 -0.38
C GLU A 103 -10.40 8.67 -1.76
N PRO A 104 -10.72 7.76 -2.71
CA PRO A 104 -11.40 8.11 -3.94
C PRO A 104 -12.66 8.94 -3.69
N TYR A 105 -12.90 9.92 -4.56
CA TYR A 105 -14.14 10.72 -4.54
C TYR A 105 -15.30 9.86 -5.04
N ASP A 106 -16.47 10.06 -4.46
CA ASP A 106 -17.64 9.20 -4.63
C ASP A 106 -18.49 9.51 -5.87
N THR A 107 -18.04 10.46 -6.71
CA THR A 107 -18.70 10.84 -7.97
C THR A 107 -17.81 10.60 -9.19
N GLU A 108 -18.42 10.34 -10.34
CA GLU A 108 -17.70 10.18 -11.60
C GLU A 108 -16.94 11.43 -12.03
N VAL A 109 -15.65 11.28 -12.27
CA VAL A 109 -14.81 12.32 -12.88
C VAL A 109 -13.79 11.71 -13.85
N GLY A 110 -13.23 12.54 -14.74
CA GLY A 110 -12.28 12.10 -15.77
C GLY A 110 -10.80 12.13 -15.38
N ALA A 111 -10.48 12.70 -14.22
CA ALA A 111 -9.13 12.76 -13.64
C ALA A 111 -9.19 13.08 -12.14
N GLY A 112 -8.12 12.75 -11.40
CA GLY A 112 -7.93 13.14 -10.01
C GLY A 112 -7.95 14.66 -9.78
N THR A 113 -7.63 15.45 -10.80
CA THR A 113 -7.70 16.92 -10.79
C THR A 113 -9.08 17.47 -10.43
N PHE A 114 -10.16 16.74 -10.78
CA PHE A 114 -11.53 17.15 -10.48
C PHE A 114 -11.92 16.97 -9.00
N TYR A 115 -11.12 16.22 -8.23
CA TYR A 115 -11.45 15.98 -6.84
C TYR A 115 -11.37 17.28 -6.04
N PRO A 116 -12.25 17.51 -5.06
CA PRO A 116 -12.17 18.68 -4.17
C PRO A 116 -10.81 18.79 -3.45
N THR A 117 -10.17 17.66 -3.16
CA THR A 117 -8.83 17.57 -2.55
C THR A 117 -7.70 18.07 -3.45
N THR A 118 -7.96 18.25 -4.75
CA THR A 118 -7.05 18.91 -5.71
C THR A 118 -7.61 20.26 -6.13
N PHE A 119 -8.78 20.28 -6.79
CA PHE A 119 -9.33 21.49 -7.41
C PHE A 119 -9.49 22.65 -6.42
N LEU A 120 -10.15 22.42 -5.28
CA LEU A 120 -10.36 23.47 -4.29
C LEU A 120 -9.10 23.77 -3.47
N LYS A 121 -8.23 22.76 -3.26
CA LYS A 121 -7.01 22.90 -2.45
C LYS A 121 -5.85 23.56 -3.19
N ALA A 122 -5.86 23.52 -4.52
CA ALA A 122 -4.94 24.27 -5.35
C ALA A 122 -5.11 25.80 -5.18
N LEU A 123 -6.33 26.24 -4.86
CA LEU A 123 -6.67 27.64 -4.59
C LEU A 123 -6.20 28.10 -3.21
N GLY A 124 -6.09 29.42 -3.03
CA GLY A 124 -5.73 30.05 -1.75
C GLY A 124 -4.25 29.91 -1.38
N PRO A 125 -3.79 30.60 -0.32
CA PRO A 125 -2.39 30.58 0.09
C PRO A 125 -1.98 29.35 0.92
N GLU A 126 -2.94 28.57 1.43
CA GLU A 126 -2.66 27.51 2.40
C GLU A 126 -1.86 26.36 1.78
N PRO A 127 -0.79 25.87 2.44
CA PRO A 127 -0.05 24.71 1.97
C PRO A 127 -0.90 23.45 2.03
N TRP A 128 -0.68 22.54 1.09
CA TRP A 128 -1.43 21.30 0.98
C TRP A 128 -0.58 20.21 0.33
N LYS A 129 -0.56 19.02 0.94
CA LYS A 129 0.08 17.83 0.38
C LYS A 129 -0.89 16.67 0.50
N THR A 130 -1.24 16.04 -0.62
CA THR A 130 -2.18 14.92 -0.62
C THR A 130 -1.78 13.89 -1.68
N ALA A 131 -2.08 12.63 -1.43
CA ALA A 131 -1.88 11.55 -2.38
C ALA A 131 -3.04 10.55 -2.31
N TYR A 132 -3.52 10.05 -3.44
CA TYR A 132 -4.70 9.17 -3.49
C TYR A 132 -4.84 8.43 -4.82
N VAL A 133 -5.63 7.35 -4.81
CA VAL A 133 -6.10 6.71 -6.04
C VAL A 133 -7.31 7.48 -6.57
N ALA A 134 -7.32 7.75 -7.87
CA ALA A 134 -8.41 8.43 -8.56
C ALA A 134 -8.94 7.57 -9.72
N PRO A 135 -9.94 6.70 -9.47
CA PRO A 135 -10.62 5.99 -10.53
C PRO A 135 -11.29 6.99 -11.48
N SER A 136 -10.88 6.96 -12.74
CA SER A 136 -11.15 8.00 -13.73
C SER A 136 -11.95 7.45 -14.89
N ARG A 137 -13.02 8.15 -15.29
CA ARG A 137 -13.91 7.79 -16.40
C ARG A 137 -13.75 8.75 -17.57
N ARG A 138 -13.30 8.23 -18.71
CA ARG A 138 -13.18 8.94 -20.00
C ARG A 138 -13.94 8.17 -21.08
N PRO A 139 -15.25 8.42 -21.27
CA PRO A 139 -16.09 7.65 -22.19
C PRO A 139 -15.53 7.54 -23.62
N GLN A 140 -14.88 8.59 -24.12
CA GLN A 140 -14.28 8.67 -25.45
C GLN A 140 -13.08 7.71 -25.63
N ASP A 141 -12.50 7.25 -24.53
CA ASP A 141 -11.33 6.37 -24.52
C ASP A 141 -11.70 4.89 -24.58
N GLY A 142 -12.99 4.56 -24.61
CA GLY A 142 -13.48 3.18 -24.72
C GLY A 142 -13.04 2.48 -26.01
N ARG A 143 -12.55 1.25 -25.87
CA ARG A 143 -12.13 0.39 -27.00
C ARG A 143 -12.65 -1.06 -26.85
N TYR A 144 -13.80 -1.23 -26.20
CA TYR A 144 -14.49 -2.52 -26.01
C TYR A 144 -13.63 -3.65 -25.41
N GLY A 145 -12.54 -3.31 -24.71
CA GLY A 145 -11.60 -4.29 -24.15
C GLY A 145 -10.64 -4.92 -25.18
N GLU A 146 -10.51 -4.34 -26.37
CA GLU A 146 -9.63 -4.87 -27.41
C GLU A 146 -8.28 -4.14 -27.48
N ASN A 147 -8.18 -2.95 -26.88
CA ASN A 147 -6.95 -2.18 -26.88
C ASN A 147 -6.10 -2.48 -25.63
N PRO A 148 -4.80 -2.74 -25.77
CA PRO A 148 -3.93 -3.11 -24.64
C PRO A 148 -3.66 -2.00 -23.63
N TYR A 149 -3.81 -0.72 -24.03
CA TYR A 149 -3.35 0.45 -23.26
C TYR A 149 -4.40 1.55 -23.05
N ARG A 150 -5.58 1.45 -23.68
CA ARG A 150 -6.57 2.55 -23.75
C ARG A 150 -7.94 2.10 -23.27
N PHE A 151 -8.38 2.70 -22.16
CA PHE A 151 -9.58 2.30 -21.44
C PHE A 151 -10.47 3.50 -21.11
N GLN A 152 -11.78 3.25 -21.07
CA GLN A 152 -12.75 4.27 -20.63
C GLN A 152 -12.78 4.43 -19.11
N TYR A 153 -12.33 3.44 -18.35
CA TYR A 153 -12.21 3.47 -16.90
C TYR A 153 -10.85 2.88 -16.51
N TYR A 154 -10.09 3.62 -15.71
CA TYR A 154 -8.74 3.26 -15.29
C TYR A 154 -8.39 3.98 -13.99
N PHE A 155 -7.31 3.57 -13.34
CA PHE A 155 -6.87 4.11 -12.05
C PHE A 155 -5.69 5.06 -12.22
N GLN A 156 -5.90 6.31 -11.84
CA GLN A 156 -4.81 7.24 -11.61
C GLN A 156 -4.30 7.09 -10.18
N TYR A 157 -3.01 7.31 -9.97
CA TYR A 157 -2.51 7.73 -8.66
C TYR A 157 -2.21 9.22 -8.75
N GLN A 158 -2.76 9.99 -7.84
CA GLN A 158 -2.78 11.43 -7.88
C GLN A 158 -2.00 11.97 -6.70
N VAL A 159 -1.10 12.92 -6.93
CA VAL A 159 -0.34 13.61 -5.89
C VAL A 159 -0.42 15.11 -6.14
N ILE A 160 -0.69 15.89 -5.09
CA ILE A 160 -0.58 17.34 -5.09
C ILE A 160 0.41 17.77 -4.03
N LEU A 161 1.38 18.60 -4.41
CA LEU A 161 2.32 19.24 -3.50
C LEU A 161 2.23 20.76 -3.67
N LYS A 162 1.79 21.45 -2.61
CA LYS A 162 1.61 22.89 -2.56
C LYS A 162 2.27 23.46 -1.29
N PRO A 163 3.24 24.38 -1.41
CA PRO A 163 3.88 24.82 -2.65
C PRO A 163 4.63 23.68 -3.35
N SER A 164 4.84 23.83 -4.67
CA SER A 164 5.68 22.92 -5.42
C SER A 164 7.12 22.91 -4.88
N PRO A 165 7.66 21.74 -4.50
CA PRO A 165 9.03 21.63 -4.01
C PRO A 165 10.05 21.68 -5.15
N ALA A 166 11.24 22.22 -4.88
CA ALA A 166 12.28 22.40 -5.90
C ALA A 166 12.86 21.08 -6.43
N ASP A 167 12.80 20.02 -5.63
CA ASP A 167 13.30 18.68 -5.87
C ASP A 167 12.19 17.71 -6.32
N VAL A 168 11.06 18.20 -6.84
CA VAL A 168 9.91 17.35 -7.19
C VAL A 168 10.24 16.24 -8.19
N GLN A 169 11.16 16.48 -9.12
CA GLN A 169 11.59 15.44 -10.06
C GLN A 169 12.30 14.29 -9.34
N ASP A 170 13.20 14.60 -8.40
CA ASP A 170 13.91 13.60 -7.60
C ASP A 170 12.92 12.81 -6.72
N LEU A 171 11.99 13.51 -6.06
CA LEU A 171 10.93 12.89 -5.27
C LEU A 171 10.06 11.93 -6.08
N TYR A 172 9.76 12.28 -7.33
CA TYR A 172 9.04 11.40 -8.24
C TYR A 172 9.87 10.19 -8.66
N LEU A 173 11.14 10.38 -9.05
CA LEU A 173 12.01 9.26 -9.44
C LEU A 173 12.23 8.30 -8.27
N ASP A 174 12.37 8.81 -7.05
CA ASP A 174 12.43 8.01 -5.83
C ASP A 174 11.12 7.24 -5.57
N SER A 175 9.96 7.81 -5.91
CA SER A 175 8.69 7.08 -5.85
C SER A 175 8.66 5.90 -6.82
N LEU A 176 9.26 6.04 -8.01
CA LEU A 176 9.40 4.94 -8.97
C LEU A 176 10.34 3.85 -8.44
N ARG A 177 11.45 4.25 -7.81
CA ARG A 177 12.38 3.32 -7.13
C ARG A 177 11.68 2.55 -6.00
N ALA A 178 10.84 3.23 -5.22
CA ALA A 178 10.10 2.61 -4.11
C ALA A 178 9.14 1.49 -4.57
N ILE A 179 8.56 1.65 -5.77
CA ILE A 179 7.70 0.63 -6.41
C ILE A 179 8.50 -0.36 -7.27
N GLY A 180 9.83 -0.37 -7.18
CA GLY A 180 10.68 -1.37 -7.82
C GLY A 180 11.12 -1.05 -9.25
N ILE A 181 10.85 0.15 -9.77
CA ILE A 181 11.39 0.60 -11.06
C ILE A 181 12.78 1.19 -10.83
N ARG A 182 13.81 0.50 -11.33
CA ARG A 182 15.19 1.01 -11.30
C ARG A 182 15.41 1.94 -12.46
N VAL A 183 15.12 3.22 -12.26
CA VAL A 183 15.15 4.27 -13.30
C VAL A 183 16.49 4.36 -14.05
N GLU A 184 17.60 3.91 -13.45
CA GLU A 184 18.93 3.87 -14.07
C GLU A 184 19.05 2.80 -15.18
N ASP A 185 18.18 1.80 -15.15
CA ASP A 185 18.13 0.71 -16.14
C ASP A 185 17.19 1.05 -17.33
N HIS A 186 16.57 2.25 -17.33
CA HIS A 186 15.46 2.61 -18.24
C HIS A 186 15.67 3.96 -18.92
N ASP A 187 15.07 4.11 -20.11
CA ASP A 187 15.04 5.39 -20.84
C ASP A 187 13.89 6.26 -20.31
N VAL A 188 14.16 6.99 -19.22
CA VAL A 188 13.22 7.96 -18.63
C VAL A 188 13.37 9.33 -19.29
N ARG A 189 12.28 9.86 -19.85
CA ARG A 189 12.26 11.17 -20.51
C ARG A 189 11.14 12.04 -19.96
N PHE A 190 11.49 13.29 -19.68
CA PHE A 190 10.53 14.36 -19.39
C PHE A 190 10.32 15.16 -20.68
N VAL A 191 9.19 14.94 -21.33
CA VAL A 191 8.82 15.60 -22.60
C VAL A 191 7.91 16.76 -22.26
N GLU A 192 8.28 17.97 -22.66
CA GLU A 192 7.49 19.19 -22.35
C GLU A 192 6.09 19.07 -22.96
N ASP A 193 5.08 19.20 -22.11
CA ASP A 193 3.69 19.24 -22.52
C ASP A 193 2.88 20.13 -21.56
N ASN A 194 2.09 21.03 -22.13
CA ASN A 194 1.25 21.94 -21.36
C ASN A 194 -0.12 21.31 -21.19
N TRP A 195 -0.63 21.32 -19.96
CA TRP A 195 -1.93 20.76 -19.65
C TRP A 195 -3.00 21.85 -19.55
N GLU A 196 -4.17 21.58 -20.14
CA GLU A 196 -5.33 22.46 -20.07
C GLU A 196 -6.61 21.65 -19.85
N SER A 197 -7.47 22.15 -18.96
CA SER A 197 -8.85 21.70 -18.80
C SER A 197 -9.82 22.89 -18.83
N PRO A 198 -10.41 23.19 -20.01
CA PRO A 198 -11.34 24.31 -20.15
C PRO A 198 -12.55 24.20 -19.23
N THR A 199 -13.03 22.99 -18.96
CA THR A 199 -14.17 22.73 -18.06
C THR A 199 -13.91 23.13 -16.62
N LEU A 200 -12.65 23.05 -16.18
CA LEU A 200 -12.22 23.47 -14.85
C LEU A 200 -11.69 24.91 -14.84
N GLY A 201 -11.60 25.58 -15.99
CA GLY A 201 -10.90 26.85 -16.13
C GLY A 201 -9.47 26.78 -15.59
N ALA A 202 -8.82 25.62 -15.79
CA ALA A 202 -7.53 25.29 -15.22
C ALA A 202 -6.49 24.98 -16.29
N TRP A 203 -5.26 25.44 -16.08
CA TRP A 203 -4.14 25.15 -16.96
C TRP A 203 -2.81 25.21 -16.20
N GLY A 204 -1.80 24.54 -16.74
CA GLY A 204 -0.47 24.49 -16.16
C GLY A 204 0.60 24.11 -17.16
N LEU A 205 1.85 24.44 -16.81
CA LEU A 205 3.04 24.02 -17.55
C LEU A 205 3.50 22.66 -17.01
N GLY A 206 4.13 21.82 -17.80
CA GLY A 206 4.45 20.49 -17.33
C GLY A 206 5.26 19.63 -18.27
N TRP A 207 5.26 18.34 -17.92
CA TRP A 207 5.91 17.30 -18.69
C TRP A 207 5.06 16.04 -18.71
N GLU A 208 5.06 15.34 -19.83
CA GLU A 208 4.79 13.92 -19.86
C GLU A 208 6.07 13.16 -19.50
N VAL A 209 5.95 12.17 -18.62
CA VAL A 209 7.05 11.26 -18.29
C VAL A 209 6.88 9.97 -19.08
N TRP A 210 7.86 9.70 -19.91
CA TRP A 210 7.94 8.50 -20.74
C TRP A 210 8.98 7.54 -20.15
N LEU A 211 8.60 6.27 -19.99
CA LEU A 211 9.45 5.17 -19.57
C LEU A 211 9.49 4.13 -20.70
N ASP A 212 10.66 3.90 -21.30
CA ASP A 212 10.88 2.94 -22.38
C ASP A 212 9.87 3.07 -23.55
N GLY A 213 9.49 4.31 -23.87
CA GLY A 213 8.56 4.60 -24.97
C GLY A 213 7.07 4.50 -24.61
N MET A 214 6.72 4.38 -23.32
CA MET A 214 5.34 4.49 -22.82
C MET A 214 5.22 5.65 -21.83
N GLU A 215 4.25 6.54 -22.06
CA GLU A 215 3.90 7.61 -21.11
C GLU A 215 3.30 6.99 -19.84
N ILE A 216 3.91 7.23 -18.68
CA ILE A 216 3.48 6.64 -17.38
C ILE A 216 2.99 7.68 -16.38
N THR A 217 3.29 8.97 -16.58
CA THR A 217 2.92 10.03 -15.63
C THR A 217 2.78 11.38 -16.32
N GLN A 218 1.81 12.18 -15.89
CA GLN A 218 1.74 13.61 -16.20
C GLN A 218 2.25 14.43 -15.01
N PHE A 219 3.13 15.39 -15.28
CA PHE A 219 3.49 16.48 -14.38
C PHE A 219 2.77 17.75 -14.82
N THR A 220 2.17 18.48 -13.87
CA THR A 220 1.52 19.77 -14.14
C THR A 220 1.77 20.75 -13.01
N TYR A 221 2.31 21.92 -13.31
CA TYR A 221 2.43 23.06 -12.41
C TYR A 221 1.29 24.02 -12.68
N PHE A 222 0.27 24.02 -11.82
CA PHE A 222 -0.90 24.86 -12.03
C PHE A 222 -0.51 26.33 -12.05
N GLN A 223 -0.90 27.02 -13.12
CA GLN A 223 -0.82 28.47 -13.23
C GLN A 223 -2.18 29.09 -12.89
N GLN A 224 -3.26 28.40 -13.26
CA GLN A 224 -4.63 28.83 -13.01
C GLN A 224 -5.52 27.64 -12.69
N VAL A 225 -6.48 27.82 -11.78
CA VAL A 225 -7.55 26.85 -11.47
C VAL A 225 -8.86 27.62 -11.28
N GLY A 226 -9.95 27.16 -11.89
CA GLY A 226 -11.27 27.81 -11.73
C GLY A 226 -11.32 29.25 -12.26
N GLY A 227 -10.47 29.63 -13.23
CA GLY A 227 -10.39 31.02 -13.69
C GLY A 227 -9.48 31.92 -12.84
N VAL A 228 -8.83 31.37 -11.80
CA VAL A 228 -8.08 32.14 -10.80
C VAL A 228 -6.60 31.74 -10.83
N ASP A 229 -5.72 32.73 -10.91
CA ASP A 229 -4.28 32.53 -10.80
C ASP A 229 -3.94 31.95 -9.41
N VAL A 230 -3.18 30.86 -9.38
CA VAL A 230 -2.85 30.19 -8.12
C VAL A 230 -1.53 30.71 -7.55
N ASN A 231 -1.55 30.98 -6.24
CA ASN A 231 -0.36 31.36 -5.49
C ASN A 231 -0.47 30.87 -4.03
N PRO A 232 0.39 29.95 -3.57
CA PRO A 232 1.54 29.38 -4.28
C PRO A 232 1.14 28.35 -5.36
N VAL A 233 2.03 28.16 -6.34
CA VAL A 233 1.89 27.13 -7.38
C VAL A 233 1.89 25.74 -6.75
N SER A 234 0.91 24.94 -7.14
CA SER A 234 0.87 23.50 -6.84
C SER A 234 1.51 22.73 -7.98
N VAL A 235 2.23 21.66 -7.66
CA VAL A 235 2.58 20.63 -8.64
C VAL A 235 1.66 19.43 -8.45
N GLU A 236 1.13 18.97 -9.57
CA GLU A 236 0.32 17.77 -9.74
C GLU A 236 1.16 16.69 -10.41
N LEU A 237 1.19 15.49 -9.80
CA LEU A 237 1.76 14.28 -10.37
C LEU A 237 0.64 13.26 -10.54
N THR A 238 0.42 12.83 -11.78
CA THR A 238 -0.68 11.93 -12.14
C THR A 238 -0.13 10.68 -12.81
N TYR A 239 -0.04 9.60 -12.06
CA TYR A 239 0.50 8.32 -12.51
C TYR A 239 -0.59 7.49 -13.19
N GLY A 240 -0.27 6.85 -14.31
CA GLY A 240 -1.11 5.82 -14.94
C GLY A 240 -0.80 4.45 -14.34
N LEU A 241 -1.58 4.00 -13.36
CA LEU A 241 -1.26 2.80 -12.59
C LEU A 241 -1.21 1.53 -13.44
N GLU A 242 -2.14 1.36 -14.38
CA GLU A 242 -2.15 0.19 -15.26
C GLU A 242 -0.92 0.12 -16.16
N ARG A 243 -0.45 1.27 -16.67
CA ARG A 243 0.77 1.33 -17.50
C ARG A 243 2.02 0.99 -16.70
N ILE A 244 2.09 1.47 -15.46
CA ILE A 244 3.16 1.13 -14.51
C ILE A 244 3.11 -0.36 -14.14
N ALA A 245 1.93 -0.92 -13.90
CA ALA A 245 1.77 -2.33 -13.55
C ALA A 245 2.11 -3.27 -14.72
N LEU A 246 1.70 -2.91 -15.94
CA LEU A 246 2.12 -3.59 -17.18
C LEU A 246 3.64 -3.71 -17.25
N TYR A 247 4.33 -2.62 -16.91
CA TYR A 247 5.78 -2.57 -16.88
C TYR A 247 6.38 -3.50 -15.81
N LEU A 248 5.96 -3.33 -14.56
CA LEU A 248 6.47 -4.08 -13.41
C LEU A 248 6.24 -5.60 -13.53
N GLN A 249 5.14 -6.00 -14.17
CA GLN A 249 4.79 -7.41 -14.37
C GLN A 249 5.20 -7.95 -15.74
N ASN A 250 5.82 -7.13 -16.59
CA ASN A 250 6.23 -7.47 -17.96
C ASN A 250 5.08 -8.08 -18.79
N LYS A 251 3.89 -7.48 -18.71
CA LYS A 251 2.69 -7.91 -19.44
C LYS A 251 2.49 -7.04 -20.68
N LYS A 252 1.76 -7.57 -21.67
CA LYS A 252 1.47 -6.85 -22.93
C LYS A 252 0.07 -6.26 -22.98
N HIS A 253 -0.85 -6.78 -22.18
CA HIS A 253 -2.24 -6.34 -22.12
C HIS A 253 -2.64 -6.06 -20.67
N THR A 254 -3.38 -4.97 -20.44
CA THR A 254 -3.75 -4.55 -19.09
C THR A 254 -4.60 -5.60 -18.36
N TYR A 255 -5.46 -6.34 -19.08
CA TYR A 255 -6.20 -7.48 -18.53
C TYR A 255 -5.36 -8.69 -18.11
N ASP A 256 -4.06 -8.71 -18.43
CA ASP A 256 -3.15 -9.76 -17.93
C ASP A 256 -2.43 -9.33 -16.64
N VAL A 257 -2.66 -8.09 -16.18
CA VAL A 257 -2.08 -7.56 -14.95
C VAL A 257 -2.73 -8.27 -13.76
N GLU A 258 -1.91 -8.87 -12.91
CA GLU A 258 -2.36 -9.52 -11.69
C GLU A 258 -2.60 -8.48 -10.59
N TYR A 259 -3.84 -8.39 -10.15
CA TYR A 259 -4.29 -7.51 -9.07
C TYR A 259 -3.97 -8.07 -7.69
N ALA A 260 -4.17 -9.38 -7.53
CA ALA A 260 -3.93 -10.16 -6.33
C ALA A 260 -3.48 -11.58 -6.75
N PRO A 261 -2.97 -12.43 -5.85
CA PRO A 261 -2.53 -13.78 -6.22
C PRO A 261 -3.65 -14.56 -6.92
N GLY A 262 -3.47 -14.88 -8.21
CA GLY A 262 -4.44 -15.59 -9.03
C GLY A 262 -5.64 -14.78 -9.53
N VAL A 263 -5.60 -13.45 -9.44
CA VAL A 263 -6.65 -12.54 -9.93
C VAL A 263 -6.05 -11.54 -10.92
N THR A 264 -6.57 -11.51 -12.14
CA THR A 264 -6.22 -10.56 -13.21
C THR A 264 -7.38 -9.63 -13.53
#